data_AF-A0A1W2GN68-F1
#
_entry.id   AF-A0A1W2GN68-F1
#
_cell.length_a   1.000
_cell.length_b   1.000
_cell.length_c   1.000
_cell.angle_alpha   90.00
_cell.angle_beta   90.00
_cell.angle_gamma   90.00
#
_symmetry.space_group_name_H-M   'P 1'
#
loop_
_entity.id
_entity.type
_entity.pdbx_description
1 polymer ?
#
loop_
_entity_poly.entity_id
_entity_poly.type
_entity_poly.pdbx_seq_one_letter_code
_entity_poly.pdbx_strand_id
1 'polypeptide(L)'
;MRKRILSLMSLVVFACSDNQEVNCDLSDLALTVSGNENADCNAGATISFDAQGGEGPYLFRFEGSPFQDLTEFNGVPLGGPFLAEVKDAKGCEATLEVFVSGDENTVSFDAETTAAGCGMSGGTISITASGGEGDYQYRFKDENFNDSNTFAGLKTGTYQISVMDGAGCINIKGIKVLSGISFKSDVQPIINVSCATTDCHRSGNGLSDFTNFNIIQSRTSSIKSQVVSKVMPKDGALSDAEIQAIVCWIDDGALNN
;
A
#
# COMPACT_ATOMS: atom_id res chain seq x y z
N MET A 1 -6.46 -88.48 49.02
CA MET A 1 -7.16 -89.12 47.89
C MET A 1 -7.98 -88.07 47.13
N ARG A 2 -7.58 -87.69 45.91
CA ARG A 2 -8.45 -87.54 44.72
C ARG A 2 -7.58 -87.21 43.49
N LYS A 3 -7.97 -87.81 42.36
CA LYS A 3 -7.20 -88.07 41.13
C LYS A 3 -7.22 -86.88 40.14
N ARG A 4 -6.10 -86.75 39.40
CA ARG A 4 -5.88 -86.44 37.95
C ARG A 4 -6.81 -85.45 37.22
N ILE A 5 -6.23 -84.58 36.41
CA ILE A 5 -6.26 -84.64 34.92
C ILE A 5 -5.22 -83.65 34.34
N LEU A 6 -4.48 -84.15 33.35
CA LEU A 6 -3.50 -83.47 32.51
C LEU A 6 -4.26 -82.73 31.38
N SER A 7 -3.91 -81.47 31.07
CA SER A 7 -4.26 -80.86 29.79
C SER A 7 -3.09 -80.01 29.31
N LEU A 8 -2.41 -80.49 28.26
CA LEU A 8 -1.52 -79.69 27.43
C LEU A 8 -2.40 -78.82 26.51
N MET A 9 -2.26 -77.51 26.57
CA MET A 9 -2.55 -76.61 25.46
C MET A 9 -1.40 -75.62 25.32
N SER A 10 -0.67 -75.73 24.21
CA SER A 10 0.26 -74.72 23.74
C SER A 10 -0.47 -73.39 23.60
N LEU A 11 0.07 -72.33 24.20
CA LEU A 11 -0.12 -70.96 23.70
C LEU A 11 1.29 -70.40 23.44
N VAL A 12 1.62 -70.40 22.14
CA VAL A 12 2.68 -69.57 21.56
C VAL A 12 2.28 -68.10 21.78
N VAL A 13 3.26 -67.19 21.65
CA VAL A 13 3.10 -65.74 21.34
C VAL A 13 3.15 -64.84 22.59
N PHE A 14 3.98 -63.79 22.74
CA PHE A 14 4.97 -63.07 21.93
C PHE A 14 6.13 -62.69 22.87
N ALA A 15 7.36 -62.62 22.35
CA ALA A 15 8.41 -61.84 23.00
C ALA A 15 7.89 -60.41 23.19
N CYS A 16 7.91 -59.90 24.42
CA CYS A 16 7.87 -58.46 24.61
C CYS A 16 9.23 -57.97 24.10
N SER A 17 9.26 -57.56 22.83
CA SER A 17 10.30 -56.65 22.34
C SER A 17 10.29 -55.48 23.29
N ASP A 18 11.44 -55.15 23.88
CA ASP A 18 11.62 -53.94 24.68
C ASP A 18 11.05 -52.76 23.90
N ASN A 19 9.82 -52.39 24.24
CA ASN A 19 9.23 -51.16 23.80
C ASN A 19 9.88 -50.15 24.73
N GLN A 20 11.02 -49.62 24.31
CA GLN A 20 11.73 -48.55 25.01
C GLN A 20 10.75 -47.38 25.10
N GLU A 21 9.97 -47.33 26.18
CA GLU A 21 9.11 -46.20 26.48
C GLU A 21 10.04 -45.00 26.57
N VAL A 22 9.80 -44.03 25.68
CA VAL A 22 10.44 -42.73 25.73
C VAL A 22 10.05 -42.12 27.07
N ASN A 23 10.91 -42.28 28.08
CA ASN A 23 10.66 -41.79 29.42
C ASN A 23 10.97 -40.29 29.46
N CYS A 24 10.01 -39.49 29.01
CA CYS A 24 10.01 -38.05 29.21
C CYS A 24 9.59 -37.73 30.65
N ASP A 25 10.44 -38.08 31.61
CA ASP A 25 10.27 -37.71 33.02
C ASP A 25 10.77 -36.27 33.22
N LEU A 26 9.88 -35.31 32.88
CA LEU A 26 9.67 -33.97 33.45
C LEU A 26 10.88 -33.23 34.08
N SER A 27 12.00 -33.09 33.36
CA SER A 27 12.71 -31.80 33.34
C SER A 27 12.34 -31.11 32.04
N ASP A 28 11.10 -30.61 32.01
CA ASP A 28 10.35 -30.18 30.82
C ASP A 28 11.23 -29.49 29.79
N LEU A 29 11.51 -30.21 28.70
CA LEU A 29 12.05 -29.61 27.50
C LEU A 29 11.11 -28.48 27.09
N ALA A 30 11.63 -27.28 27.05
CA ALA A 30 10.90 -26.08 26.68
C ALA A 30 11.60 -25.40 25.52
N LEU A 31 10.82 -25.04 24.51
CA LEU A 31 11.26 -24.20 23.42
C LEU A 31 10.93 -22.75 23.75
N THR A 32 11.90 -21.86 23.58
CA THR A 32 11.72 -20.42 23.80
C THR A 32 12.27 -19.64 22.62
N VAL A 33 11.73 -18.45 22.38
CA VAL A 33 12.32 -17.49 21.42
C VAL A 33 13.44 -16.75 22.15
N SER A 34 14.66 -16.83 21.61
CA SER A 34 15.84 -16.13 22.11
C SER A 34 16.11 -14.83 21.35
N GLY A 35 15.59 -14.70 20.13
CA GLY A 35 15.67 -13.49 19.31
C GLY A 35 14.55 -13.44 18.28
N ASN A 36 14.04 -12.23 18.01
CA ASN A 36 13.02 -11.99 16.98
C ASN A 36 13.33 -10.65 16.31
N GLU A 37 14.00 -10.70 15.18
CA GLU A 37 14.20 -9.54 14.31
C GLU A 37 13.00 -9.47 13.35
N ASN A 38 12.26 -8.37 13.42
CA ASN A 38 11.05 -8.18 12.62
C ASN A 38 11.36 -8.26 11.13
N ALA A 39 10.37 -8.71 10.35
CA ALA A 39 10.44 -8.61 8.89
C ALA A 39 10.34 -7.15 8.48
N ASP A 40 11.07 -6.79 7.41
CA ASP A 40 10.97 -5.49 6.75
C ASP A 40 10.33 -5.65 5.35
N CYS A 41 10.31 -4.57 4.57
CA CYS A 41 9.74 -4.57 3.22
C CYS A 41 10.59 -5.33 2.18
N ASN A 42 11.82 -5.68 2.51
CA ASN A 42 12.85 -6.27 1.65
C ASN A 42 13.23 -7.70 2.06
N ALA A 43 12.98 -8.09 3.31
CA ALA A 43 13.35 -9.38 3.90
C ALA A 43 12.30 -9.86 4.92
N GLY A 44 12.12 -11.19 4.98
CA GLY A 44 11.35 -11.82 6.04
C GLY A 44 12.09 -11.75 7.39
N ALA A 45 11.37 -11.99 8.48
CA ALA A 45 11.90 -11.95 9.84
C ALA A 45 12.97 -13.02 10.07
N THR A 46 13.80 -12.77 11.07
CA THR A 46 14.77 -13.73 11.59
C THR A 46 14.40 -14.10 13.02
N ILE A 47 14.10 -15.38 13.22
CA ILE A 47 13.72 -15.91 14.53
C ILE A 47 14.83 -16.83 15.03
N SER A 48 15.29 -16.57 16.24
CA SER A 48 16.22 -17.43 16.97
C SER A 48 15.50 -18.15 18.11
N PHE A 49 15.78 -19.44 18.24
CA PHE A 49 15.22 -20.30 19.27
C PHE A 49 16.28 -20.74 20.27
N ASP A 50 15.83 -21.05 21.48
CA ASP A 50 16.65 -21.68 22.52
C ASP A 50 15.85 -22.79 23.23
N ALA A 51 16.55 -23.80 23.71
CA ALA A 51 15.99 -24.96 24.39
C ALA A 51 16.40 -24.95 25.86
N GLN A 52 15.43 -25.15 26.75
CA GLN A 52 15.64 -25.22 28.19
C GLN A 52 15.14 -26.58 28.69
N GLY A 53 15.86 -27.21 29.64
CA GLY A 53 15.52 -28.57 30.10
C GLY A 53 15.91 -29.67 29.11
N GLY A 54 15.38 -30.88 29.29
CA GLY A 54 15.73 -32.06 28.48
C GLY A 54 17.22 -32.46 28.52
N GLU A 55 17.63 -33.33 27.59
CA GLU A 55 19.02 -33.76 27.43
C GLU A 55 19.56 -33.42 26.03
N GLY A 56 20.54 -32.52 25.96
CA GLY A 56 21.21 -32.18 24.71
C GLY A 56 21.97 -33.36 24.08
N PRO A 57 22.29 -33.32 22.78
CA PRO A 57 22.06 -32.21 21.84
C PRO A 57 20.58 -32.00 21.47
N TYR A 58 20.24 -30.78 21.10
CA TYR A 58 18.91 -30.40 20.65
C TYR A 58 18.87 -30.28 19.13
N LEU A 59 17.77 -30.68 18.54
CA LEU A 59 17.48 -30.46 17.12
C LEU A 59 16.20 -29.64 17.01
N PHE A 60 16.19 -28.66 16.11
CA PHE A 60 15.06 -27.77 15.89
C PHE A 60 14.48 -28.01 14.50
N ARG A 61 13.19 -27.75 14.35
CA ARG A 61 12.53 -27.60 13.05
C ARG A 61 11.52 -26.48 13.11
N PHE A 62 11.22 -25.95 11.93
CA PHE A 62 10.28 -24.86 11.73
C PHE A 62 9.34 -25.21 10.57
N GLU A 63 8.03 -25.01 10.75
CA GLU A 63 7.00 -25.24 9.72
C GLU A 63 7.08 -26.64 9.07
N GLY A 64 7.35 -27.67 9.88
CA GLY A 64 7.41 -29.07 9.42
C GLY A 64 8.67 -29.44 8.62
N SER A 65 9.69 -28.58 8.59
CA SER A 65 11.01 -28.93 8.05
C SER A 65 11.66 -30.11 8.79
N PRO A 66 12.69 -30.77 8.22
CA PRO A 66 13.46 -31.76 8.93
C PRO A 66 14.16 -31.18 10.18
N PHE A 67 14.28 -31.99 11.23
CA PHE A 67 15.05 -31.63 12.41
C PHE A 67 16.53 -31.42 12.07
N GLN A 68 17.08 -30.31 12.52
CA GLN A 68 18.44 -29.86 12.24
C GLN A 68 19.07 -29.16 13.46
N ASP A 69 20.40 -29.22 13.56
CA ASP A 69 21.17 -28.47 14.56
C ASP A 69 21.33 -27.01 14.09
N LEU A 70 20.22 -26.28 14.09
CA LEU A 70 20.11 -24.90 13.67
C LEU A 70 19.14 -24.16 14.58
N THR A 71 19.59 -23.08 15.19
CA THR A 71 18.78 -22.28 16.13
C THR A 71 18.17 -21.04 15.48
N GLU A 72 18.62 -20.64 14.28
CA GLU A 72 18.20 -19.41 13.60
C GLU A 72 17.49 -19.74 12.27
N PHE A 73 16.31 -19.15 12.08
CA PHE A 73 15.49 -19.29 10.88
C PHE A 73 15.26 -17.91 10.25
N ASN A 74 15.79 -17.73 9.05
CA ASN A 74 15.75 -16.47 8.29
C ASN A 74 14.62 -16.49 7.26
N GLY A 75 14.10 -15.31 6.90
CA GLY A 75 13.13 -15.15 5.83
C GLY A 75 11.71 -15.60 6.20
N VAL A 76 11.36 -15.54 7.48
CA VAL A 76 10.03 -15.91 7.98
C VAL A 76 9.01 -14.83 7.55
N PRO A 77 7.90 -15.20 6.89
CA PRO A 77 6.92 -14.21 6.43
C PRO A 77 6.15 -13.58 7.58
N LEU A 78 5.51 -12.43 7.31
CA LEU A 78 4.62 -11.74 8.24
C LEU A 78 3.41 -12.60 8.61
N GLY A 79 2.99 -12.52 9.88
CA GLY A 79 1.77 -13.15 10.39
C GLY A 79 2.06 -14.34 11.31
N GLY A 80 1.29 -15.41 11.15
CA GLY A 80 1.36 -16.60 12.00
C GLY A 80 -0.04 -17.12 12.37
N PRO A 81 -0.12 -18.14 13.23
CA PRO A 81 1.00 -18.73 13.97
C PRO A 81 1.91 -19.59 13.08
N PHE A 82 3.22 -19.51 13.30
CA PHE A 82 4.21 -20.46 12.78
C PHE A 82 4.62 -21.44 13.87
N LEU A 83 4.73 -22.73 13.54
CA LEU A 83 5.05 -23.80 14.46
C LEU A 83 6.57 -24.07 14.45
N ALA A 84 7.20 -23.80 15.59
CA ALA A 84 8.56 -24.20 15.89
C ALA A 84 8.55 -25.40 16.84
N GLU A 85 9.49 -26.33 16.63
CA GLU A 85 9.56 -27.54 17.44
C GLU A 85 11.02 -27.87 17.75
N VAL A 86 11.28 -28.38 18.94
CA VAL A 86 12.59 -28.84 19.40
C VAL A 86 12.51 -30.28 19.86
N LYS A 87 13.57 -31.03 19.60
CA LYS A 87 13.74 -32.42 20.00
C LYS A 87 15.05 -32.59 20.75
N ASP A 88 15.00 -33.27 21.88
CA ASP A 88 16.19 -33.62 22.65
C ASP A 88 16.79 -34.99 22.24
N ALA A 89 17.92 -35.36 22.83
CA ALA A 89 18.63 -36.60 22.54
C ALA A 89 17.87 -37.88 22.96
N LYS A 90 16.89 -37.76 23.87
CA LYS A 90 16.01 -38.85 24.31
C LYS A 90 14.77 -39.00 23.43
N GLY A 91 14.53 -38.06 22.51
CA GLY A 91 13.40 -38.06 21.60
C GLY A 91 12.17 -37.35 22.16
N CYS A 92 12.29 -36.62 23.27
CA CYS A 92 11.22 -35.75 23.75
C CYS A 92 11.11 -34.52 22.84
N GLU A 93 9.88 -34.15 22.48
CA GLU A 93 9.59 -33.01 21.60
C GLU A 93 8.83 -31.93 22.38
N ALA A 94 9.17 -30.66 22.13
CA ALA A 94 8.42 -29.50 22.61
C ALA A 94 8.09 -28.58 21.43
N THR A 95 6.97 -27.88 21.51
CA THR A 95 6.45 -27.04 20.42
C THR A 95 6.16 -25.63 20.91
N LEU A 96 6.30 -24.65 20.02
CA LEU A 96 6.05 -23.25 20.27
C LEU A 96 5.42 -22.62 19.03
N GLU A 97 4.29 -21.93 19.22
CA GLU A 97 3.70 -21.08 18.18
C GLU A 97 4.31 -19.67 18.27
N VAL A 98 4.76 -19.15 17.13
CA VAL A 98 5.35 -17.81 17.01
C VAL A 98 4.52 -16.95 16.06
N PHE A 99 4.35 -15.68 16.43
CA PHE A 99 3.77 -14.67 15.55
C PHE A 99 4.86 -13.68 15.16
N VAL A 100 4.99 -13.46 13.86
CA VAL A 100 5.88 -12.46 13.28
C VAL A 100 5.08 -11.20 12.99
N SER A 101 5.33 -10.17 13.78
CA SER A 101 4.99 -8.80 13.39
C SER A 101 6.04 -8.28 12.40
N GLY A 102 5.59 -7.43 11.50
CA GLY A 102 6.51 -6.59 10.73
C GLY A 102 6.88 -5.39 11.55
N ASP A 103 7.99 -4.76 11.19
CA ASP A 103 8.08 -3.36 11.52
C ASP A 103 6.97 -2.63 10.77
N GLU A 104 6.15 -1.86 11.47
CA GLU A 104 5.22 -0.90 10.86
C GLU A 104 5.97 0.26 10.16
N ASN A 105 7.23 0.05 9.81
CA ASN A 105 8.12 0.91 9.03
C ASN A 105 7.69 0.96 7.55
N THR A 106 6.37 0.97 7.28
CA THR A 106 5.88 1.45 6.01
C THR A 106 6.18 2.94 5.90
N VAL A 107 7.15 3.28 5.07
CA VAL A 107 7.35 4.67 4.64
C VAL A 107 6.05 5.20 4.03
N SER A 108 5.62 6.35 4.52
CA SER A 108 4.51 7.12 3.98
C SER A 108 4.96 8.55 3.77
N PHE A 109 4.29 9.25 2.86
CA PHE A 109 4.59 10.66 2.62
C PHE A 109 3.36 11.43 2.18
N ASP A 110 3.29 12.68 2.58
CA ASP A 110 2.34 13.66 2.07
C ASP A 110 3.04 14.63 1.12
N ALA A 111 2.26 15.19 0.20
CA ALA A 111 2.75 16.11 -0.81
C ALA A 111 1.94 17.40 -0.77
N GLU A 112 2.63 18.52 -0.57
CA GLU A 112 2.09 19.85 -0.76
C GLU A 112 2.42 20.32 -2.17
N THR A 113 1.45 20.91 -2.87
CA THR A 113 1.66 21.41 -4.23
C THR A 113 1.35 22.89 -4.33
N THR A 114 2.17 23.61 -5.10
CA THR A 114 1.80 24.93 -5.60
C THR A 114 1.42 24.81 -7.06
N ALA A 115 0.43 25.61 -7.43
CA ALA A 115 -0.16 25.53 -8.74
C ALA A 115 0.75 26.16 -9.81
N ALA A 116 0.82 25.54 -10.99
CA ALA A 116 1.56 26.07 -12.12
C ALA A 116 0.75 27.17 -12.83
N GLY A 117 1.43 28.18 -13.37
CA GLY A 117 0.78 29.11 -14.29
C GLY A 117 0.33 28.38 -15.55
N CYS A 118 -0.80 28.77 -16.14
CA CYS A 118 -1.33 28.15 -17.37
C CYS A 118 -0.25 28.13 -18.47
N GLY A 119 0.13 26.93 -18.92
CA GLY A 119 1.17 26.74 -19.94
C GLY A 119 2.60 27.10 -19.51
N MET A 120 2.80 27.49 -18.25
CA MET A 120 4.09 27.89 -17.68
C MET A 120 4.63 26.81 -16.75
N SER A 121 5.96 26.74 -16.65
CA SER A 121 6.65 26.02 -15.58
C SER A 121 6.70 26.94 -14.36
N GLY A 122 6.02 26.57 -13.28
CA GLY A 122 5.98 27.39 -12.06
C GLY A 122 5.42 26.69 -10.83
N GLY A 123 4.79 25.52 -10.99
CA GLY A 123 4.32 24.73 -9.86
C GLY A 123 5.47 24.08 -9.12
N THR A 124 5.20 23.71 -7.88
CA THR A 124 6.13 22.99 -7.00
C THR A 124 5.43 21.80 -6.34
N ILE A 125 6.22 20.79 -5.98
CA ILE A 125 5.84 19.71 -5.09
C ILE A 125 6.83 19.70 -3.93
N SER A 126 6.35 19.72 -2.69
CA SER A 126 7.15 19.55 -1.48
C SER A 126 6.67 18.31 -0.74
N ILE A 127 7.59 17.43 -0.38
CA ILE A 127 7.29 16.14 0.24
C ILE A 127 7.65 16.16 1.72
N THR A 128 6.72 15.64 2.54
CA THR A 128 6.95 15.35 3.96
C THR A 128 6.83 13.85 4.17
N ALA A 129 7.95 13.17 4.42
CA ALA A 129 8.00 11.74 4.66
C ALA A 129 7.87 11.42 6.16
N SER A 130 7.33 10.25 6.48
CA SER A 130 7.09 9.77 7.84
C SER A 130 6.99 8.24 7.87
N GLY A 131 7.10 7.64 9.06
CA GLY A 131 7.20 6.19 9.20
C GLY A 131 8.51 5.65 8.62
N GLY A 132 8.67 4.34 8.54
CA GLY A 132 9.91 3.78 8.01
C GLY A 132 11.13 3.97 8.92
N GLU A 133 12.28 3.52 8.43
CA GLU A 133 13.59 3.73 9.05
C GLU A 133 14.23 5.03 8.54
N GLY A 134 13.73 6.21 8.93
CA GLY A 134 14.41 7.50 8.74
C GLY A 134 15.08 7.74 7.37
N ASP A 135 16.11 8.60 7.35
CA ASP A 135 17.07 8.81 6.23
C ASP A 135 16.45 8.76 4.82
N TYR A 136 15.39 9.54 4.62
CA TYR A 136 14.57 9.44 3.42
C TYR A 136 15.29 9.95 2.17
N GLN A 137 15.15 9.21 1.08
CA GLN A 137 15.54 9.61 -0.26
C GLN A 137 14.32 9.73 -1.17
N TYR A 138 14.35 10.72 -2.05
CA TYR A 138 13.25 11.08 -2.94
C TYR A 138 13.65 10.85 -4.39
N ARG A 139 12.74 10.30 -5.17
CA ARG A 139 12.88 10.13 -6.61
C ARG A 139 11.71 10.78 -7.33
N PHE A 140 12.04 11.64 -8.27
CA PHE A 140 11.11 12.28 -9.17
C PHE A 140 11.09 11.54 -10.51
N LYS A 141 9.93 10.99 -10.90
CA LYS A 141 9.79 10.17 -12.11
C LYS A 141 10.82 9.03 -12.13
N ASP A 142 11.60 8.92 -13.21
CA ASP A 142 12.61 7.88 -13.46
C ASP A 142 14.04 8.35 -13.14
N GLU A 143 14.21 9.41 -12.35
CA GLU A 143 15.53 9.90 -11.93
C GLU A 143 16.16 9.01 -10.84
N ASN A 144 17.37 9.35 -10.39
CA ASN A 144 17.99 8.69 -9.25
C ASN A 144 17.43 9.24 -7.93
N PHE A 145 17.44 8.40 -6.89
CA PHE A 145 17.16 8.82 -5.53
C PHE A 145 18.17 9.88 -5.06
N ASN A 146 17.67 10.90 -4.37
CA ASN A 146 18.45 12.00 -3.81
C ASN A 146 17.76 12.60 -2.58
N ASP A 147 18.46 13.45 -1.85
CA ASP A 147 17.98 13.98 -0.56
C ASP A 147 17.03 15.20 -0.72
N SER A 148 16.75 15.65 -1.95
CA SER A 148 15.88 16.80 -2.20
C SER A 148 14.40 16.39 -2.17
N ASN A 149 13.69 16.85 -1.14
CA ASN A 149 12.26 16.63 -0.98
C ASN A 149 11.38 17.64 -1.74
N THR A 150 11.98 18.61 -2.42
CA THR A 150 11.26 19.68 -3.13
C THR A 150 11.59 19.67 -4.62
N PHE A 151 10.55 19.74 -5.45
CA PHE A 151 10.63 19.78 -6.91
C PHE A 151 9.94 21.04 -7.42
N ALA A 152 10.63 21.84 -8.24
CA ALA A 152 10.14 23.14 -8.71
C ALA A 152 10.17 23.25 -10.24
N GLY A 153 9.51 24.29 -10.78
CA GLY A 153 9.46 24.51 -12.24
C GLY A 153 8.55 23.51 -12.96
N LEU A 154 7.57 22.97 -12.24
CA LEU A 154 6.65 21.98 -12.78
C LEU A 154 5.56 22.65 -13.59
N LYS A 155 5.18 22.01 -14.69
CA LYS A 155 3.94 22.32 -15.41
C LYS A 155 2.79 21.57 -14.77
N THR A 156 1.59 21.96 -15.12
CA THR A 156 0.38 21.20 -14.81
C THR A 156 0.48 19.75 -15.29
N GLY A 157 0.08 18.80 -14.45
CA GLY A 157 0.15 17.37 -14.76
C GLY A 157 0.29 16.49 -13.52
N THR A 158 0.31 15.17 -13.73
CA THR A 158 0.54 14.19 -12.65
C THR A 158 1.98 13.69 -12.69
N TYR A 159 2.65 13.72 -11.55
CA TYR A 159 4.04 13.33 -11.37
C TYR A 159 4.14 12.14 -10.43
N GLN A 160 4.89 11.12 -10.83
CA GLN A 160 5.19 9.99 -9.96
C GLN A 160 6.34 10.35 -9.04
N ILE A 161 6.09 10.28 -7.73
CA ILE A 161 7.10 10.48 -6.69
C ILE A 161 7.30 9.15 -5.98
N SER A 162 8.56 8.74 -5.81
CA SER A 162 8.93 7.64 -4.93
C SER A 162 9.68 8.19 -3.72
N VAL A 163 9.38 7.68 -2.53
CA VAL A 163 10.12 7.95 -1.30
C VAL A 163 10.66 6.62 -0.79
N MET A 164 11.96 6.59 -0.50
CA MET A 164 12.67 5.46 0.07
C MET A 164 13.13 5.83 1.47
N ASP A 165 13.02 4.94 2.46
CA ASP A 165 13.61 5.14 3.79
C ASP A 165 15.02 4.48 3.88
N GLY A 166 15.67 4.60 5.03
CA GLY A 166 16.98 4.00 5.31
C GLY A 166 17.02 2.48 5.24
N ALA A 167 15.89 1.81 5.48
CA ALA A 167 15.74 0.35 5.31
C ALA A 167 15.61 -0.07 3.82
N GLY A 168 15.45 0.89 2.92
CA GLY A 168 15.27 0.66 1.49
C GLY A 168 13.81 0.38 1.08
N CYS A 169 12.84 0.66 1.95
CA CYS A 169 11.42 0.53 1.65
C CYS A 169 10.94 1.66 0.78
N ILE A 170 10.22 1.37 -0.31
CA ILE A 170 9.80 2.38 -1.30
C ILE A 170 8.28 2.54 -1.31
N ASN A 171 7.80 3.77 -1.07
CA ASN A 171 6.42 4.18 -1.31
C ASN A 171 6.32 5.03 -2.57
N ILE A 172 5.28 4.82 -3.40
CA ILE A 172 5.09 5.53 -4.66
C ILE A 172 3.70 6.14 -4.72
N LYS A 173 3.60 7.45 -5.00
CA LYS A 173 2.33 8.16 -5.22
C LYS A 173 2.37 9.01 -6.49
N GLY A 174 1.22 9.13 -7.15
CA GLY A 174 1.00 10.08 -8.24
C GLY A 174 0.49 11.41 -7.68
N ILE A 175 1.27 12.47 -7.79
CA ILE A 175 0.96 13.80 -7.27
C ILE A 175 0.55 14.72 -8.42
N LYS A 176 -0.64 15.31 -8.34
CA LYS A 176 -1.17 16.21 -9.37
C LYS A 176 -0.82 17.66 -9.06
N VAL A 177 -0.11 18.32 -9.98
CA VAL A 177 0.08 19.77 -9.98
C VAL A 177 -1.01 20.38 -10.86
N LEU A 178 -1.80 21.27 -10.28
CA LEU A 178 -2.92 21.95 -10.95
C LEU A 178 -2.51 23.33 -11.47
N SER A 179 -3.33 23.89 -12.36
CA SER A 179 -3.17 25.27 -12.78
C SER A 179 -3.66 26.25 -11.70
N GLY A 180 -2.88 27.29 -11.44
CA GLY A 180 -3.11 28.26 -10.37
C GLY A 180 -4.15 29.28 -10.76
N ILE A 181 -5.42 28.94 -10.58
CA ILE A 181 -6.52 29.86 -10.81
C ILE A 181 -7.33 29.94 -9.51
N SER A 182 -7.24 31.08 -8.84
CA SER A 182 -8.24 31.49 -7.87
C SER A 182 -9.23 32.37 -8.58
N PHE A 183 -10.47 31.90 -8.74
CA PHE A 183 -11.57 32.81 -9.01
C PHE A 183 -11.83 33.60 -7.72
N LYS A 184 -11.92 34.93 -7.82
CA LYS A 184 -12.52 35.71 -6.73
C LYS A 184 -13.94 35.20 -6.57
N SER A 185 -14.37 34.90 -5.34
CA SER A 185 -15.63 34.23 -4.93
C SER A 185 -16.95 34.74 -5.56
N ASP A 186 -16.93 35.73 -6.46
CA ASP A 186 -18.09 36.38 -7.06
C ASP A 186 -18.35 35.97 -8.53
N VAL A 187 -17.58 35.04 -9.11
CA VAL A 187 -17.80 34.59 -10.50
C VAL A 187 -18.49 33.23 -10.51
N GLN A 188 -19.82 33.23 -10.48
CA GLN A 188 -20.59 32.03 -10.85
C GLN A 188 -20.65 31.89 -12.37
N PRO A 189 -20.37 30.70 -12.95
CA PRO A 189 -20.60 30.49 -14.38
C PRO A 189 -22.11 30.52 -14.64
N ILE A 190 -22.60 31.61 -15.23
CA ILE A 190 -23.97 31.67 -15.74
C ILE A 190 -24.00 30.86 -17.04
N ILE A 191 -24.50 29.63 -16.97
CA ILE A 191 -24.88 28.85 -18.15
C ILE A 191 -26.16 29.48 -18.71
N ASN A 192 -26.01 30.46 -19.60
CA ASN A 192 -27.14 30.96 -20.37
C ASN A 192 -27.41 30.00 -21.53
N VAL A 193 -28.37 29.10 -21.35
CA VAL A 193 -29.00 28.39 -22.46
C VAL A 193 -29.84 29.41 -23.23
N SER A 194 -29.26 30.03 -24.26
CA SER A 194 -30.06 30.78 -25.22
C SER A 194 -30.57 29.82 -26.30
N CYS A 195 -31.81 29.34 -26.16
CA CYS A 195 -32.52 28.75 -27.29
C CYS A 195 -32.77 29.86 -28.32
N ALA A 196 -32.00 29.88 -29.40
CA ALA A 196 -32.19 30.83 -30.50
C ALA A 196 -33.15 30.28 -31.57
N THR A 197 -34.22 29.58 -31.18
CA THR A 197 -35.39 29.29 -32.03
C THR A 197 -36.59 28.99 -31.13
N THR A 198 -37.79 29.17 -31.68
CA THR A 198 -39.12 29.16 -31.05
C THR A 198 -39.58 27.85 -30.36
N ASP A 199 -38.71 26.87 -30.12
CA ASP A 199 -39.14 25.54 -29.64
C ASP A 199 -38.91 25.24 -28.16
N CYS A 200 -38.48 26.22 -27.35
CA CYS A 200 -38.33 26.03 -25.88
C CYS A 200 -39.63 26.27 -25.08
N HIS A 201 -40.79 26.17 -25.72
CA HIS A 201 -42.09 26.03 -25.07
C HIS A 201 -42.83 24.78 -25.57
N ARG A 202 -42.38 23.60 -25.13
CA ARG A 202 -43.30 22.47 -24.92
C ARG A 202 -43.26 22.08 -23.46
N SER A 203 -44.37 22.38 -22.79
CA SER A 203 -44.71 21.88 -21.45
C SER A 203 -44.62 20.36 -21.44
N GLY A 204 -43.71 19.80 -20.66
CA GLY A 204 -43.62 18.35 -20.42
C GLY A 204 -42.23 17.90 -20.00
N ASN A 205 -42.00 17.85 -18.69
CA ASN A 205 -41.00 17.05 -17.95
C ASN A 205 -39.89 16.35 -18.77
N GLY A 206 -38.62 16.81 -18.64
CA GLY A 206 -37.45 16.00 -19.02
C GLY A 206 -36.20 16.79 -19.38
N LEU A 207 -35.20 16.80 -18.50
CA LEU A 207 -33.86 17.37 -18.69
C LEU A 207 -32.90 16.32 -19.31
N SER A 208 -33.33 15.55 -20.30
CA SER A 208 -32.57 14.37 -20.79
C SER A 208 -31.92 14.48 -22.17
N ASP A 209 -32.19 15.52 -22.98
CA ASP A 209 -31.87 15.45 -24.41
C ASP A 209 -30.81 16.45 -24.92
N PHE A 210 -30.08 17.15 -24.04
CA PHE A 210 -28.94 17.98 -24.46
C PHE A 210 -27.64 17.16 -24.53
N THR A 211 -27.57 16.21 -25.45
CA THR A 211 -26.30 15.63 -25.90
C THR A 211 -25.82 16.43 -27.11
N ASN A 212 -24.94 17.41 -26.88
CA ASN A 212 -23.91 17.93 -27.80
C ASN A 212 -23.56 19.39 -27.44
N PHE A 213 -22.63 19.57 -26.51
CA PHE A 213 -21.88 20.82 -26.40
C PHE A 213 -20.90 20.88 -27.56
N ASN A 214 -21.24 21.61 -28.62
CA ASN A 214 -20.31 21.87 -29.73
C ASN A 214 -19.72 23.27 -29.54
N ILE A 215 -18.50 23.36 -29.01
CA ILE A 215 -17.73 24.60 -28.98
C ILE A 215 -17.18 24.84 -30.40
N ILE A 216 -17.88 25.65 -31.19
CA ILE A 216 -17.41 26.03 -32.52
C ILE A 216 -16.35 27.14 -32.38
N GLN A 217 -15.07 26.81 -32.57
CA GLN A 217 -14.07 27.83 -32.95
C GLN A 217 -14.25 28.14 -34.43
N SER A 218 -14.61 29.38 -34.78
CA SER A 218 -14.67 29.84 -36.18
C SER A 218 -13.55 30.85 -36.48
N ARG A 219 -12.70 30.52 -37.47
CA ARG A 219 -11.71 31.42 -38.09
C ARG A 219 -12.14 31.94 -39.46
N THR A 220 -13.43 31.98 -39.80
CA THR A 220 -13.84 32.54 -41.10
C THR A 220 -15.09 33.41 -41.01
N SER A 221 -14.93 34.59 -41.58
CA SER A 221 -15.84 35.74 -41.63
C SER A 221 -17.13 35.43 -42.40
N SER A 222 -18.22 35.07 -41.71
CA SER A 222 -19.61 35.51 -41.99
C SER A 222 -20.64 34.63 -41.29
N ILE A 223 -21.04 35.04 -40.08
CA ILE A 223 -22.43 35.00 -39.58
C ILE A 223 -22.48 36.09 -38.51
N LYS A 224 -23.24 37.15 -38.78
CA LYS A 224 -23.61 38.15 -37.77
C LYS A 224 -24.70 37.53 -36.89
N SER A 225 -24.30 36.80 -35.85
CA SER A 225 -25.14 36.63 -34.66
C SER A 225 -24.55 37.51 -33.58
N GLN A 226 -25.25 38.61 -33.32
CA GLN A 226 -25.02 39.45 -32.15
C GLN A 226 -25.35 38.62 -30.90
N VAL A 227 -24.40 37.80 -30.44
CA VAL A 227 -24.39 37.41 -29.04
C VAL A 227 -23.64 38.52 -28.33
N VAL A 228 -24.39 39.55 -27.94
CA VAL A 228 -23.92 40.44 -26.88
C VAL A 228 -23.93 39.58 -25.61
N SER A 229 -22.85 38.85 -25.38
CA SER A 229 -22.55 38.25 -24.08
C SER A 229 -22.32 39.41 -23.12
N LYS A 230 -23.41 39.89 -22.52
CA LYS A 230 -23.35 40.90 -21.46
C LYS A 230 -23.56 40.23 -20.12
N VAL A 231 -22.72 39.27 -19.78
CA VAL A 231 -22.30 39.03 -18.39
C VAL A 231 -20.86 38.47 -18.38
N MET A 232 -19.91 39.26 -18.85
CA MET A 232 -18.59 39.31 -18.22
C MET A 232 -18.70 40.30 -17.03
N PRO A 233 -17.69 40.43 -16.14
CA PRO A 233 -17.80 41.28 -14.94
C PRO A 233 -18.37 42.64 -15.30
N LYS A 234 -19.07 43.28 -14.35
CA LYS A 234 -19.77 44.55 -14.55
C LYS A 234 -18.88 45.65 -15.16
N ASP A 235 -17.55 45.45 -15.14
CA ASP A 235 -16.51 46.30 -15.71
C ASP A 235 -15.50 45.49 -16.57
N GLY A 236 -15.77 45.33 -17.88
CA GLY A 236 -14.76 44.95 -18.88
C GLY A 236 -14.81 43.51 -19.42
N ALA A 237 -14.32 43.35 -20.66
CA ALA A 237 -14.10 42.03 -21.27
C ALA A 237 -12.96 41.30 -20.56
N LEU A 238 -13.09 39.98 -20.37
CA LEU A 238 -11.99 39.14 -19.91
C LEU A 238 -10.84 39.29 -20.91
N SER A 239 -9.65 39.52 -20.39
CA SER A 239 -8.41 39.49 -21.16
C SER A 239 -8.17 38.09 -21.72
N ASP A 240 -7.39 38.00 -22.80
CA ASP A 240 -6.99 36.71 -23.38
C ASP A 240 -6.32 35.79 -22.33
N ALA A 241 -5.62 36.39 -21.35
CA ALA A 241 -5.02 35.67 -20.23
C ALA A 241 -6.06 35.04 -19.28
N GLU A 242 -7.15 35.75 -19.00
CA GLU A 242 -8.25 35.23 -18.16
C GLU A 242 -9.05 34.15 -18.87
N ILE A 243 -9.28 34.30 -20.19
CA ILE A 243 -9.92 33.27 -21.01
C ILE A 243 -9.06 32.00 -21.06
N GLN A 244 -7.75 32.17 -21.29
CA GLN A 244 -6.82 31.05 -21.36
C GLN A 244 -6.68 30.32 -20.01
N ALA A 245 -6.75 31.06 -18.89
CA ALA A 245 -6.83 30.47 -17.56
C ALA A 245 -8.09 29.59 -17.42
N ILE A 246 -9.28 30.10 -17.75
CA ILE A 246 -10.52 29.33 -17.65
C ILE A 246 -10.46 28.02 -18.46
N VAL A 247 -9.94 28.08 -19.70
CA VAL A 247 -9.77 26.88 -20.55
C VAL A 247 -8.84 25.86 -19.88
N CYS A 248 -7.73 26.30 -19.29
CA CYS A 248 -6.78 25.42 -18.61
C CYS A 248 -7.38 24.76 -17.35
N TRP A 249 -8.23 25.47 -16.60
CA TRP A 249 -8.96 24.90 -15.46
C TRP A 249 -9.94 23.80 -15.90
N ILE A 250 -10.62 24.00 -17.03
CA ILE A 250 -11.52 23.00 -17.61
C ILE A 250 -10.72 21.77 -18.04
N ASP A 251 -9.61 21.97 -18.74
CA ASP A 251 -8.73 20.88 -19.20
C ASP A 251 -8.13 20.08 -18.03
N ASP A 252 -7.92 20.73 -16.87
CA ASP A 252 -7.46 20.10 -15.63
C ASP A 252 -8.55 19.31 -14.87
N GLY A 253 -9.76 19.27 -15.42
CA GLY A 253 -10.89 18.51 -14.89
C GLY A 253 -11.86 19.33 -14.05
N ALA A 254 -11.84 20.66 -14.16
CA ALA A 254 -12.82 21.57 -13.54
C ALA A 254 -13.05 21.29 -12.04
N LEU A 255 -11.97 21.04 -11.30
CA LEU A 255 -12.05 20.69 -9.88
C LEU A 255 -12.52 21.91 -9.09
N ASN A 256 -13.55 21.70 -8.25
CA ASN A 256 -14.19 22.73 -7.43
C ASN A 256 -13.17 23.39 -6.49
N ASN A 257 -12.76 24.62 -6.80
CA ASN A 257 -12.21 25.58 -5.84
C ASN A 257 -13.27 26.64 -5.58
#